data_AF-A0A5J4QQY1-F1
#
_entry.id   AF-A0A5J4QQY1-F1
#
_cell.length_a   1.000
_cell.length_b   1.000
_cell.length_c   1.000
_cell.angle_alpha   90.00
_cell.angle_beta   90.00
_cell.angle_gamma   90.00
#
_symmetry.space_group_name_H-M   'P 1'
#
loop_
_entity.id
_entity.type
_entity.pdbx_description
1 polymer ?
#
loop_
_entity_poly.entity_id
_entity_poly.type
_entity_poly.pdbx_seq_one_letter_code
_entity_poly.pdbx_strand_id
1 'polypeptide(L)' 'MEEEDNLIKVGDIIKDCYKIIRSITNVSDRMIFCALDTSMKQVAIKLEL' A
#
# COMPACT_ATOMS: atom_id res chain seq x y z
N MET A 1 -10.94 2.41 -21.27
CA MET A 1 -10.87 2.82 -19.85
C MET A 1 -9.73 1.99 -19.31
N GLU A 2 -8.52 2.53 -19.38
CA GLU A 2 -7.34 1.78 -18.95
C GLU A 2 -7.42 1.70 -17.43
N GLU A 3 -7.76 0.51 -16.94
CA GLU A 3 -7.54 0.16 -15.56
C GLU A 3 -6.02 0.27 -15.36
N GLU A 4 -5.55 1.40 -14.82
CA GLU A 4 -4.23 1.45 -14.20
C GLU A 4 -4.27 0.36 -13.14
N ASP A 5 -3.73 -0.81 -13.48
CA ASP A 5 -3.55 -1.92 -12.57
C ASP A 5 -2.77 -1.38 -11.37
N ASN A 6 -3.49 -1.06 -10.29
CA ASN A 6 -2.87 -0.60 -9.06
C ASN A 6 -1.86 -1.68 -8.65
N LEU A 7 -0.57 -1.33 -8.74
CA LEU A 7 0.57 -2.22 -8.51
C LEU A 7 0.56 -2.84 -7.10
N ILE A 8 -0.18 -2.24 -6.16
CA ILE A 8 -0.28 -2.65 -4.77
C ILE A 8 -1.76 -2.80 -4.38
N LYS A 9 -2.11 -3.96 -3.83
CA LYS A 9 -3.45 -4.35 -3.40
C LYS A 9 -3.49 -4.69 -1.91
N VAL A 10 -4.68 -4.68 -1.32
CA VAL A 10 -4.87 -5.12 0.07
C VAL A 10 -4.55 -6.61 0.17
N GLY A 11 -3.73 -6.98 1.15
CA GLY A 11 -3.21 -8.32 1.33
C GLY A 11 -1.76 -8.49 0.89
N ASP A 12 -1.26 -7.61 0.02
CA ASP A 12 0.13 -7.66 -0.44
C ASP A 12 1.12 -7.44 0.70
N ILE A 13 2.29 -8.07 0.57
CA ILE A 13 3.41 -7.91 1.50
C ILE A 13 4.51 -7.14 0.76
N ILE A 14 4.87 -5.98 1.28
CA ILE A 14 5.92 -5.12 0.73
C ILE A 14 7.19 -5.29 1.56
N LYS A 15 8.33 -5.49 0.88
CA LYS A 15 9.66 -5.70 1.51
C LYS A 15 9.66 -6.82 2.56
N ASP A 16 8.83 -7.84 2.38
CA ASP A 16 8.64 -8.99 3.29
C ASP A 16 8.21 -8.64 4.72
N CYS A 17 7.89 -7.37 4.99
CA CYS A 17 7.71 -6.85 6.35
C CYS A 17 6.40 -6.11 6.56
N TYR A 18 5.79 -5.59 5.49
CA TYR A 18 4.63 -4.71 5.59
C TYR A 18 3.43 -5.30 4.84
N LYS A 19 2.42 -5.75 5.58
CA LYS A 19 1.17 -6.23 4.98
C LYS A 19 0.21 -5.06 4.76
N ILE A 20 -0.19 -4.82 3.52
CA ILE A 20 -1.18 -3.81 3.19
C ILE A 20 -2.55 -4.24 3.70
N ILE A 21 -3.20 -3.41 4.51
CA ILE A 21 -4.52 -3.69 5.08
C ILE A 21 -5.61 -2.75 4.55
N ARG A 22 -5.23 -1.59 4.00
CA ARG A 22 -6.17 -0.62 3.43
C ARG A 22 -5.47 0.35 2.48
N SER A 23 -6.09 0.67 1.35
CA SER A 23 -5.72 1.84 0.54
C SER A 23 -6.38 3.09 1.12
N ILE A 24 -5.59 4.16 1.30
CA ILE A 24 -6.08 5.46 1.78
C ILE A 24 -6.37 6.37 0.58
N THR A 25 -5.40 6.48 -0.33
CA THR A 25 -5.51 7.20 -1.61
C THR A 25 -4.69 6.45 -2.64
N ASN A 26 -5.19 6.35 -3.87
CA ASN A 26 -4.58 5.61 -4.97
C ASN A 26 -4.44 6.47 -6.24
N VAL A 27 -4.44 7.80 -6.10
CA VAL A 27 -4.16 8.70 -7.23
C VAL A 27 -2.67 8.61 -7.55
N SER A 28 -2.31 8.65 -8.83
CA SER A 28 -0.96 8.36 -9.35
C SER A 28 0.18 9.16 -8.69
N ASP A 29 -0.07 10.39 -8.23
CA ASP A 29 0.90 11.24 -7.53
C ASP A 29 0.88 11.07 -6.00
N ARG A 30 -0.12 10.38 -5.45
CA ARG A 30 -0.46 10.31 -4.02
C ARG A 30 -0.99 8.94 -3.65
N MET A 31 -0.20 7.91 -3.89
CA MET A 31 -0.51 6.57 -3.42
C MET A 31 -0.09 6.42 -1.95
N ILE A 32 -1.06 6.31 -1.06
CA ILE A 32 -0.85 6.12 0.38
C ILE A 32 -1.66 4.91 0.84
N PHE A 33 -0.98 4.02 1.55
CA PHE A 33 -1.53 2.78 2.08
C PHE A 33 -1.37 2.72 3.60
N CYS A 34 -2.30 2.03 4.26
CA CYS A 34 -2.13 1.59 5.63
C CYS A 34 -1.64 0.15 5.63
N ALA A 35 -0.60 -0.12 6.41
CA ALA A 35 0.01 -1.43 6.53
C ALA A 35 0.24 -1.83 7.99
N LEU A 36 0.40 -3.12 8.23
CA LEU A 36 0.93 -3.66 9.49
C LEU A 36 2.37 -4.11 9.28
N ASP A 37 3.26 -3.75 10.20
CA ASP A 37 4.59 -4.32 10.26
C ASP A 37 4.60 -5.71 10.95
N THR A 38 5.78 -6.35 10.99
CA THR A 38 5.97 -7.66 11.64
C THR A 38 5.67 -7.66 13.14
N SER A 39 5.63 -6.49 13.78
CA SER A 39 5.29 -6.30 15.18
C SER A 39 3.82 -5.90 15.37
N MET A 40 2.98 -6.04 14.33
CA MET A 40 1.56 -5.65 14.31
C MET A 40 1.31 -4.16 14.55
N LYS A 41 2.32 -3.31 14.33
CA LYS A 41 2.15 -1.86 14.41
C LYS A 41 1.57 -1.34 13.10
N GLN A 42 0.58 -0.46 13.20
CA GLN A 42 0.03 0.24 12.04
C GLN A 42 0.99 1.34 11.58
N VAL A 43 1.25 1.37 10.28
CA VAL A 43 2.11 2.35 9.60
C VAL A 43 1.46 2.84 8.31
N ALA A 44 1.75 4.07 7.93
CA ALA A 44 1.39 4.61 6.63
C ALA A 44 2.58 4.46 5.66
N ILE A 45 2.31 3.96 4.46
CA ILE A 45 3.31 3.80 3.38
C ILE A 45 2.89 4.72 2.24
N LYS A 46 3.76 5.67 1.89
CA LYS A 46 3.67 6.43 0.65
C LYS A 46 4.48 5.72 -0.42
N LEU A 47 3.86 5.43 -1.56
CA LEU A 47 4.58 4.93 -2.72
C LEU A 47 5.06 6.11 -3.57
N GLU A 48 6.34 6.10 -3.92
CA GLU A 48 6.94 7.03 -4.88
C GLU A 48 7.40 6.18 -6.07
N LEU A 49 6.99 6.58 -7.28
CA LEU A 49 7.35 5.94 -8.55
C LEU A 49 8.72 6.44 -9.04
#